data_AF-A0A239XT81-F1
#
_entry.id   AF-A0A239XT81-F1
#
_cell.length_a   1.000
_cell.length_b   1.000
_cell.length_c   1.000
_cell.angle_alpha   90.00
_cell.angle_beta   90.00
_cell.angle_gamma   90.00
#
_symmetry.space_group_name_H-M   'P 1'
#
loop_
_entity.id
_entity.type
_entity.pdbx_description
1 polymer ?
#
loop_
_entity_poly.entity_id
_entity_poly.type
_entity_poly.pdbx_seq_one_letter_code
_entity_poly.pdbx_strand_id
1 'polypeptide(L)'
;MKTQEISIGDKYAGVKVFYPLVQELKCAYEILYNKYLLFDSFDSNPSNYTEEELYQLAYLIFFFGINNSNNPLFKELMSDRLFSIYEEVKEMFLLIEETDYEYLSNERRTFWIRFRYRAFIGHSSELSHYVRHLFQIVKFVDDQPTELLSDDEKYNYITNLRAQLTSHEQLFIYYNALSVLGYTWLGKSSSNSVNYLEKYCIVKSLPLPLCDFYKHPLENQVLPEYNSQGKPMFEWIEIKERLSNLN
;
A
#
# COMPACT_ATOMS: atom_id res chain seq x y z
N MET A 1 27.25 -3.49 -3.92
CA MET A 1 26.17 -3.91 -3.01
C MET A 1 25.17 -4.69 -3.86
N LYS A 2 25.05 -6.01 -3.71
CA LYS A 2 24.05 -6.78 -4.46
C LYS A 2 22.70 -6.48 -3.81
N THR A 3 21.87 -5.66 -4.43
CA THR A 3 20.45 -5.61 -4.09
C THR A 3 19.92 -7.02 -4.34
N GLN A 4 19.64 -7.78 -3.29
CA GLN A 4 18.94 -9.05 -3.46
C GLN A 4 17.60 -8.74 -4.12
N GLU A 5 17.34 -9.43 -5.22
CA GLU A 5 16.07 -9.32 -5.93
C GLU A 5 14.95 -9.79 -4.99
N ILE A 6 13.93 -8.96 -4.75
CA ILE A 6 12.82 -9.33 -3.86
C ILE A 6 12.15 -10.57 -4.45
N SER A 7 12.04 -11.63 -3.66
CA SER A 7 11.48 -12.91 -4.10
C SER A 7 10.45 -13.43 -3.10
N ILE A 8 9.38 -14.04 -3.61
CA ILE A 8 8.35 -14.71 -2.80
C ILE A 8 8.13 -16.12 -3.33
N GLY A 9 8.44 -17.10 -2.48
CA GLY A 9 8.48 -18.52 -2.86
C GLY A 9 9.44 -18.78 -4.03
N ASP A 10 9.28 -19.94 -4.67
CA ASP A 10 10.18 -20.36 -5.77
C ASP A 10 9.81 -19.77 -7.15
N LYS A 11 8.77 -18.94 -7.24
CA LYS A 11 8.14 -18.55 -8.52
C LYS A 11 8.09 -17.05 -8.82
N TYR A 12 8.14 -16.19 -7.82
CA TYR A 12 8.08 -14.74 -8.03
C TYR A 12 9.39 -14.10 -7.61
N ALA A 13 10.04 -13.40 -8.54
CA ALA A 13 11.25 -12.63 -8.30
C ALA A 13 11.16 -11.28 -9.02
N GLY A 14 11.81 -10.29 -8.41
CA GLY A 14 11.96 -8.95 -8.94
C GLY A 14 10.62 -8.23 -9.03
N VAL A 15 10.45 -7.47 -10.10
CA VAL A 15 9.27 -6.64 -10.36
C VAL A 15 7.94 -7.41 -10.28
N LYS A 16 7.94 -8.72 -10.61
CA LYS A 16 6.72 -9.55 -10.64
C LYS A 16 6.16 -9.84 -9.25
N VAL A 17 6.90 -9.50 -8.20
CA VAL A 17 6.54 -9.78 -6.81
C VAL A 17 5.49 -8.81 -6.24
N PHE A 18 5.38 -7.61 -6.78
CA PHE A 18 4.53 -6.57 -6.21
C PHE A 18 3.03 -6.82 -6.43
N TYR A 19 2.65 -7.44 -7.55
CA TYR A 19 1.25 -7.83 -7.76
C TYR A 19 0.76 -8.80 -6.69
N PRO A 20 1.38 -9.98 -6.45
CA PRO A 20 0.94 -10.89 -5.41
C PRO A 20 0.99 -10.27 -4.00
N LEU A 21 1.98 -9.43 -3.69
CA LEU A 21 2.03 -8.71 -2.41
C LEU A 21 0.80 -7.81 -2.19
N VAL A 22 0.39 -7.06 -3.21
CA VAL A 22 -0.82 -6.23 -3.11
C VAL A 22 -2.08 -7.10 -2.97
N GLN A 23 -2.13 -8.25 -3.66
CA GLN A 23 -3.25 -9.21 -3.48
C GLN A 23 -3.29 -9.75 -2.05
N GLU A 24 -2.14 -10.03 -1.43
CA GLU A 24 -2.07 -10.47 -0.04
C GLU A 24 -2.56 -9.41 0.93
N LEU A 25 -2.12 -8.17 0.78
CA LEU A 25 -2.60 -7.05 1.57
C LEU A 25 -4.12 -6.85 1.40
N LYS A 26 -4.61 -6.92 0.16
CA LYS A 26 -6.05 -6.86 -0.14
C LYS A 26 -6.82 -7.96 0.57
N CYS A 27 -6.30 -9.20 0.54
CA CYS A 27 -6.89 -10.33 1.24
C CYS A 27 -7.05 -10.05 2.74
N ALA A 28 -5.98 -9.59 3.39
CA ALA A 28 -6.01 -9.26 4.81
C ALA A 28 -7.05 -8.19 5.13
N TYR A 29 -7.13 -7.13 4.32
CA TYR A 29 -8.13 -6.08 4.50
C TYR A 29 -9.56 -6.59 4.29
N GLU A 30 -9.83 -7.36 3.23
CA GLU A 30 -11.17 -7.88 2.94
C GLU A 30 -11.64 -8.87 4.01
N ILE A 31 -10.76 -9.69 4.57
CA ILE A 31 -11.08 -10.58 5.70
C ILE A 31 -11.60 -9.75 6.89
N LEU A 32 -10.87 -8.70 7.25
CA LEU A 32 -11.22 -7.82 8.36
C LEU A 32 -12.49 -7.01 8.08
N TYR A 33 -12.58 -6.41 6.90
CA TYR A 33 -13.73 -5.62 6.46
C TYR A 33 -15.00 -6.45 6.48
N ASN A 34 -14.95 -7.67 5.92
CA ASN A 34 -16.12 -8.55 5.91
C ASN A 34 -16.53 -8.91 7.33
N LYS A 35 -15.58 -9.31 8.19
CA LYS A 35 -15.83 -9.69 9.58
C LYS A 35 -16.50 -8.57 10.39
N TYR A 36 -16.00 -7.33 10.31
CA TYR A 36 -16.36 -6.27 11.26
C TYR A 36 -17.20 -5.13 10.70
N LEU A 37 -17.28 -4.92 9.39
CA LEU A 37 -18.09 -3.85 8.83
C LEU A 37 -19.28 -4.40 8.06
N LEU A 38 -19.06 -5.45 7.26
CA LEU A 38 -20.12 -6.00 6.42
C LEU A 38 -21.09 -6.90 7.19
N PHE A 39 -20.62 -7.69 8.16
CA PHE A 39 -21.52 -8.48 9.01
C PHE A 39 -22.16 -7.63 10.13
N ASP A 40 -21.41 -6.71 10.71
CA ASP A 40 -21.87 -5.85 11.80
C ASP A 40 -22.98 -4.89 11.38
N SER A 41 -23.04 -4.47 10.12
CA SER A 41 -24.18 -3.67 9.64
C SER A 41 -25.53 -4.41 9.72
N PHE A 42 -25.51 -5.70 10.07
CA PHE A 42 -26.69 -6.54 10.30
C PHE A 42 -26.82 -6.99 11.77
N ASP A 43 -25.89 -6.60 12.64
CA ASP A 43 -25.93 -6.87 14.08
C ASP A 43 -26.72 -5.78 14.82
N SER A 44 -27.36 -6.17 15.91
CA SER A 44 -28.05 -5.28 16.84
C SER A 44 -27.07 -4.39 17.61
N ASN A 45 -25.81 -4.82 17.71
CA ASN A 45 -24.74 -4.13 18.43
C ASN A 45 -23.43 -4.14 17.61
N PRO A 46 -23.34 -3.34 16.54
CA PRO A 46 -22.19 -3.33 15.64
C PRO A 46 -20.90 -2.97 16.38
N SER A 47 -19.78 -3.61 16.02
CA SER A 47 -18.47 -3.16 16.45
C SER A 47 -18.22 -1.75 15.94
N ASN A 48 -17.52 -0.96 16.75
CA ASN A 48 -17.27 0.46 16.48
C ASN A 48 -15.92 0.68 15.77
N TYR A 49 -15.46 -0.28 14.96
CA TYR A 49 -14.18 -0.18 14.26
C TYR A 49 -14.32 0.64 12.98
N THR A 50 -13.26 1.36 12.62
CA THR A 50 -13.21 2.16 11.39
C THR A 50 -12.46 1.43 10.29
N GLU A 51 -12.75 1.76 9.02
CA GLU A 51 -11.98 1.22 7.88
C GLU A 51 -10.48 1.49 8.00
N GLU A 52 -10.09 2.63 8.57
CA GLU A 52 -8.68 2.96 8.79
C GLU A 52 -8.02 2.02 9.79
N GLU A 53 -8.68 1.71 10.91
CA GLU A 53 -8.16 0.75 11.89
C GLU A 53 -7.99 -0.64 11.28
N LEU A 54 -8.98 -1.11 10.52
CA LEU A 54 -8.90 -2.40 9.84
C LEU A 54 -7.78 -2.41 8.81
N TYR A 55 -7.60 -1.33 8.06
CA TYR A 55 -6.49 -1.20 7.11
C TYR A 55 -5.12 -1.18 7.80
N GLN A 56 -4.98 -0.45 8.91
CA GLN A 56 -3.72 -0.44 9.66
C GLN A 56 -3.38 -1.83 10.18
N LEU A 57 -4.36 -2.55 10.74
CA LEU A 57 -4.16 -3.94 11.16
C LEU A 57 -3.81 -4.85 9.98
N ALA A 58 -4.54 -4.76 8.85
CA ALA A 58 -4.25 -5.53 7.65
C ALA A 58 -2.81 -5.32 7.18
N TYR A 59 -2.35 -4.07 7.15
CA TYR A 59 -1.00 -3.73 6.74
C TYR A 59 0.05 -4.26 7.72
N LEU A 60 -0.20 -4.18 9.02
CA LEU A 60 0.72 -4.69 10.04
C LEU A 60 0.82 -6.23 9.98
N ILE A 61 -0.30 -6.94 9.79
CA ILE A 61 -0.30 -8.40 9.58
C ILE A 61 0.47 -8.76 8.31
N PHE A 62 0.20 -8.08 7.20
CA PHE A 62 0.92 -8.29 5.94
C PHE A 62 2.43 -8.05 6.08
N PHE A 63 2.82 -6.96 6.76
CA PHE A 63 4.21 -6.54 6.82
C PHE A 63 5.02 -7.35 7.84
N PHE A 64 4.51 -7.54 9.04
CA PHE A 64 5.22 -8.26 10.10
C PHE A 64 4.91 -9.75 10.13
N GLY A 65 3.80 -10.19 9.57
CA GLY A 65 3.34 -11.57 9.62
C GLY A 65 2.44 -11.84 10.82
N ILE A 66 1.49 -12.76 10.68
CA ILE A 66 0.52 -13.09 11.72
C ILE A 66 1.17 -13.77 12.93
N ASN A 67 2.20 -14.58 12.70
CA ASN A 67 2.94 -15.31 13.74
C ASN A 67 3.88 -14.44 14.58
N ASN A 68 4.02 -13.16 14.25
CA ASN A 68 4.92 -12.23 14.94
C ASN A 68 4.26 -11.47 16.09
N SER A 69 3.26 -12.06 16.76
CA SER A 69 2.70 -11.49 18.00
C SER A 69 3.78 -11.17 19.04
N ASN A 70 4.87 -11.94 19.09
CA ASN A 70 5.99 -11.71 20.00
C ASN A 70 7.03 -10.70 19.50
N ASN A 71 6.90 -10.18 18.28
CA ASN A 71 7.79 -9.14 17.76
C ASN A 71 7.56 -7.84 18.56
N PRO A 72 8.60 -7.30 19.23
CA PRO A 72 8.44 -6.10 20.06
C PRO A 72 7.92 -4.89 19.28
N LEU A 73 8.36 -4.73 18.03
CA LEU A 73 7.93 -3.62 17.17
C LEU A 73 6.46 -3.78 16.75
N PHE A 74 6.02 -5.02 16.50
CA PHE A 74 4.61 -5.31 16.22
C PHE A 74 3.73 -4.94 17.42
N LYS A 75 4.14 -5.33 18.65
CA LYS A 75 3.42 -4.97 19.88
C LYS A 75 3.43 -3.47 20.15
N GLU A 76 4.55 -2.79 19.92
CA GLU A 76 4.69 -1.35 20.15
C GLU A 76 3.84 -0.52 19.18
N LEU A 77 3.69 -0.97 17.93
CA LEU A 77 2.88 -0.29 16.92
C LEU A 77 1.38 -0.60 17.03
N MET A 78 1.00 -1.70 17.69
CA MET A 78 -0.39 -2.05 17.97
C MET A 78 -0.90 -1.22 19.16
N SER A 79 -1.92 -0.39 18.95
CA SER A 79 -2.71 0.11 20.09
C SER A 79 -3.46 -1.05 20.74
N ASP A 80 -3.84 -0.93 22.02
CA ASP A 80 -4.65 -1.94 22.72
C ASP A 80 -5.90 -2.34 21.92
N ARG A 81 -6.48 -1.36 21.23
CA ARG A 81 -7.66 -1.51 20.37
C ARG A 81 -7.37 -2.28 19.08
N LEU A 82 -6.20 -2.11 18.45
CA LEU A 82 -5.81 -2.94 17.30
C LEU A 82 -5.43 -4.35 17.75
N PHE A 83 -4.81 -4.47 18.92
CA PHE A 83 -4.40 -5.75 19.47
C PHE A 83 -5.60 -6.65 19.82
N SER A 84 -6.70 -6.08 20.33
CA SER A 84 -7.93 -6.86 20.57
C SER A 84 -8.49 -7.46 19.28
N ILE A 85 -8.53 -6.68 18.20
CA ILE A 85 -8.96 -7.16 16.87
C ILE A 85 -8.02 -8.28 16.40
N TYR A 86 -6.70 -8.08 16.51
CA TYR A 86 -5.70 -9.08 16.15
C TYR A 86 -5.94 -10.41 16.87
N GLU A 87 -6.13 -10.39 18.19
CA GLU A 87 -6.34 -11.60 19.00
C GLU A 87 -7.62 -12.36 18.59
N GLU A 88 -8.66 -11.65 18.18
CA GLU A 88 -9.91 -12.25 17.69
C GLU A 88 -9.79 -12.91 16.31
N VAL A 89 -8.85 -12.45 15.46
CA VAL A 89 -8.72 -12.91 14.07
C VAL A 89 -7.51 -13.80 13.83
N LYS A 90 -6.54 -13.85 14.74
CA LYS A 90 -5.26 -14.54 14.52
C LYS A 90 -5.42 -15.99 14.06
N GLU A 91 -6.32 -16.75 14.68
CA GLU A 91 -6.55 -18.17 14.35
C GLU A 91 -7.06 -18.36 12.91
N MET A 92 -7.89 -17.42 12.44
CA MET A 92 -8.39 -17.44 11.06
C MET A 92 -7.26 -17.18 10.06
N PHE A 93 -6.36 -16.22 10.35
CA PHE A 93 -5.19 -15.96 9.50
C PHE A 93 -4.17 -17.11 9.53
N LEU A 94 -3.96 -17.74 10.69
CA LEU A 94 -3.09 -18.92 10.82
C LEU A 94 -3.61 -20.10 10.00
N LEU A 95 -4.93 -20.34 10.00
CA LEU A 95 -5.53 -21.38 9.15
C LEU A 95 -5.30 -21.11 7.65
N ILE A 96 -5.36 -19.84 7.24
CA ILE A 96 -5.08 -19.47 5.84
C ILE A 96 -3.58 -19.61 5.53
N GLU A 97 -2.70 -19.26 6.47
CA GLU A 97 -1.24 -19.44 6.33
C GLU A 97 -0.85 -20.92 6.17
N GLU A 98 -1.59 -21.85 6.80
CA GLU A 98 -1.33 -23.29 6.72
C GLU A 98 -1.89 -23.96 5.45
N THR A 99 -2.70 -23.25 4.66
CA THR A 99 -3.40 -23.81 3.50
C THR A 99 -2.97 -23.11 2.21
N ASP A 100 -2.91 -23.85 1.09
CA ASP A 100 -2.65 -23.30 -0.27
C ASP A 100 -3.90 -22.55 -0.81
N TYR A 101 -4.56 -21.77 0.04
CA TYR A 101 -5.99 -21.43 0.00
C TYR A 101 -6.46 -20.88 -1.36
N GLU A 102 -7.68 -21.29 -1.76
CA GLU A 102 -8.28 -21.00 -3.07
C GLU A 102 -9.62 -20.22 -3.00
N TYR A 103 -10.15 -19.85 -1.83
CA TYR A 103 -11.53 -19.34 -1.77
C TYR A 103 -11.93 -18.50 -0.54
N LEU A 104 -12.11 -17.19 -0.70
CA LEU A 104 -12.94 -16.38 0.20
C LEU A 104 -14.21 -15.99 -0.56
N SER A 105 -15.29 -16.72 -0.27
CA SER A 105 -16.62 -16.34 -0.73
C SER A 105 -17.52 -16.04 0.43
N ASN A 106 -18.29 -14.99 0.25
CA ASN A 106 -19.58 -14.90 0.88
C ASN A 106 -20.60 -14.30 -0.11
N GLU A 107 -21.88 -14.44 0.20
CA GLU A 107 -23.05 -14.10 -0.62
C GLU A 107 -23.10 -12.64 -1.15
N ARG A 108 -22.22 -11.75 -0.67
CA ARG A 108 -22.29 -10.29 -0.90
C ARG A 108 -21.07 -9.67 -1.59
N ARG A 109 -19.89 -10.31 -1.50
CA ARG A 109 -18.67 -9.97 -2.23
C ARG A 109 -17.86 -11.25 -2.44
N THR A 110 -17.54 -11.57 -3.70
CA THR A 110 -16.68 -12.69 -4.06
C THR A 110 -15.29 -12.17 -4.37
N PHE A 111 -14.28 -12.68 -3.68
CA PHE A 111 -12.90 -12.43 -4.08
C PHE A 111 -12.06 -13.70 -4.03
N TRP A 112 -11.57 -14.09 -5.21
CA TRP A 112 -10.78 -15.30 -5.41
C TRP A 112 -9.32 -14.90 -5.37
N ILE A 113 -8.59 -15.32 -4.34
CA ILE A 113 -7.13 -15.23 -4.35
C ILE A 113 -6.57 -16.59 -4.06
N ARG A 114 -5.65 -17.01 -4.92
CA ARG A 114 -4.78 -18.14 -4.70
C ARG A 114 -3.36 -17.65 -4.53
N PHE A 115 -2.83 -17.80 -3.32
CA PHE A 115 -1.40 -17.61 -3.11
C PHE A 115 -0.67 -18.87 -3.58
N ARG A 116 0.42 -18.69 -4.33
CA ARG A 116 1.32 -19.80 -4.70
C ARG A 116 2.53 -19.86 -3.78
N TYR A 117 2.38 -19.31 -2.58
CA TYR A 117 3.36 -19.20 -1.51
C TYR A 117 2.60 -19.08 -0.19
N ARG A 118 3.33 -19.24 0.92
CA ARG A 118 2.77 -19.12 2.26
C ARG A 118 2.44 -17.65 2.57
N ALA A 119 1.16 -17.29 2.56
CA ALA A 119 0.71 -15.94 2.85
C ALA A 119 0.79 -15.60 4.35
N PHE A 120 0.82 -14.31 4.67
CA PHE A 120 0.80 -13.76 6.03
C PHE A 120 2.00 -14.15 6.91
N ILE A 121 3.10 -14.61 6.31
CA ILE A 121 4.37 -14.88 7.01
C ILE A 121 5.14 -13.59 7.36
N GLY A 122 4.77 -12.48 6.75
CA GLY A 122 5.45 -11.19 6.88
C GLY A 122 6.53 -10.97 5.83
N HIS A 123 6.66 -9.72 5.40
CA HIS A 123 7.55 -9.28 4.32
C HIS A 123 8.49 -8.13 4.75
N SER A 124 8.62 -7.92 6.06
CA SER A 124 9.33 -6.77 6.62
C SER A 124 10.81 -6.72 6.22
N SER A 125 11.50 -7.85 6.09
CA SER A 125 12.92 -7.90 5.71
C SER A 125 13.16 -7.27 4.35
N GLU A 126 12.35 -7.59 3.35
CA GLU A 126 12.53 -7.16 1.97
C GLU A 126 11.91 -5.78 1.75
N LEU A 127 10.68 -5.59 2.21
CA LEU A 127 9.91 -4.38 1.92
C LEU A 127 10.38 -3.18 2.75
N SER A 128 10.85 -3.39 3.98
CA SER A 128 11.36 -2.27 4.80
C SER A 128 12.55 -1.59 4.13
N HIS A 129 13.48 -2.35 3.56
CA HIS A 129 14.65 -1.82 2.86
C HIS A 129 14.24 -1.14 1.57
N TYR A 130 13.39 -1.77 0.76
CA TYR A 130 12.96 -1.24 -0.53
C TYR A 130 12.25 0.12 -0.38
N VAL A 131 11.18 0.18 0.43
CA VAL A 131 10.38 1.40 0.60
C VAL A 131 11.19 2.51 1.24
N ARG A 132 11.99 2.19 2.27
CA ARG A 132 12.81 3.18 2.98
C ARG A 132 13.87 3.78 2.07
N HIS A 133 14.55 2.94 1.28
CA HIS A 133 15.57 3.42 0.36
C HIS A 133 14.97 4.32 -0.72
N LEU A 134 13.82 3.93 -1.30
CA LEU A 134 13.12 4.75 -2.28
C LEU A 134 12.70 6.11 -1.67
N PHE A 135 12.12 6.10 -0.47
CA PHE A 135 11.76 7.31 0.26
C PHE A 135 12.99 8.21 0.52
N GLN A 136 14.09 7.61 0.96
CA GLN A 136 15.33 8.33 1.26
C GLN A 136 15.93 8.99 0.02
N ILE A 137 15.89 8.34 -1.15
CA ILE A 137 16.36 8.96 -2.40
C ILE A 137 15.49 10.19 -2.74
N VAL A 138 14.16 10.04 -2.72
CA VAL A 138 13.23 11.13 -3.02
C VAL A 138 13.46 12.30 -2.06
N LYS A 139 13.52 12.01 -0.76
CA LYS A 139 13.78 13.01 0.27
C LYS A 139 15.15 13.68 0.10
N PHE A 140 16.19 12.91 -0.22
CA PHE A 140 17.53 13.47 -0.44
C PHE A 140 17.55 14.48 -1.60
N VAL A 141 16.86 14.18 -2.70
CA VAL A 141 16.74 15.13 -3.83
C VAL A 141 15.91 16.35 -3.45
N ASP A 142 14.79 16.16 -2.76
CA ASP A 142 13.91 17.25 -2.30
C ASP A 142 14.61 18.23 -1.36
N ASP A 143 15.40 17.69 -0.42
CA ASP A 143 16.12 18.43 0.62
C ASP A 143 17.30 19.27 0.06
N GLN A 144 17.68 19.11 -1.22
CA GLN A 144 18.75 19.92 -1.80
C GLN A 144 18.36 21.41 -1.87
N PRO A 145 19.27 22.35 -1.59
CA PRO A 145 18.99 23.78 -1.72
C PRO A 145 18.61 24.17 -3.15
N THR A 146 17.72 25.15 -3.32
CA THR A 146 17.25 25.61 -4.64
C THR A 146 18.36 26.26 -5.46
N GLU A 147 19.40 26.78 -4.81
CA GLU A 147 20.62 27.30 -5.46
C GLU A 147 21.47 26.18 -6.11
N LEU A 148 21.33 24.94 -5.63
CA LEU A 148 22.01 23.77 -6.16
C LEU A 148 21.14 23.01 -7.16
N LEU A 149 19.87 22.77 -6.81
CA LEU A 149 18.88 22.12 -7.66
C LEU A 149 17.58 22.91 -7.65
N SER A 150 17.19 23.47 -8.79
CA SER A 150 15.87 24.07 -8.97
C SER A 150 14.74 23.05 -8.76
N ASP A 151 13.52 23.52 -8.47
CA ASP A 151 12.37 22.62 -8.29
C ASP A 151 12.05 21.78 -9.55
N ASP A 152 12.30 22.33 -10.74
CA ASP A 152 12.16 21.60 -12.00
C ASP A 152 13.23 20.50 -12.14
N GLU A 153 14.48 20.78 -11.77
CA GLU A 153 15.55 19.77 -11.76
C GLU A 153 15.26 18.65 -10.77
N LYS A 154 14.82 19.00 -9.54
CA LYS A 154 14.38 18.02 -8.55
C LYS A 154 13.26 17.13 -9.10
N TYR A 155 12.26 17.73 -9.73
CA TYR A 155 11.17 17.00 -10.38
C TYR A 155 11.68 16.05 -11.47
N ASN A 156 12.63 16.49 -12.28
CA ASN A 156 13.22 15.68 -13.36
C ASN A 156 14.06 14.51 -12.82
N TYR A 157 14.88 14.73 -11.79
CA TYR A 157 15.63 13.65 -11.13
C TYR A 157 14.70 12.59 -10.53
N ILE A 158 13.65 13.02 -9.84
CA ILE A 158 12.68 12.08 -9.26
C ILE A 158 11.82 11.43 -10.35
N THR A 159 11.56 12.11 -11.46
CA THR A 159 10.92 11.48 -12.64
C THR A 159 11.80 10.37 -13.22
N ASN A 160 13.12 10.54 -13.27
CA ASN A 160 14.03 9.47 -13.70
C ASN A 160 14.06 8.29 -12.74
N LEU A 161 13.93 8.55 -11.44
CA LEU A 161 13.75 7.49 -10.44
C LEU A 161 12.42 6.76 -10.64
N ARG A 162 11.32 7.53 -10.78
CA ARG A 162 9.97 6.99 -11.02
C ARG A 162 9.89 6.15 -12.30
N ALA A 163 10.62 6.50 -13.35
CA ALA A 163 10.68 5.72 -14.58
C ALA A 163 11.19 4.27 -14.38
N GLN A 164 11.84 3.98 -13.26
CA GLN A 164 12.27 2.62 -12.90
C GLN A 164 11.19 1.84 -12.16
N LEU A 165 10.14 2.51 -11.66
CA LEU A 165 9.05 1.89 -10.91
C LEU A 165 7.96 1.40 -11.85
N THR A 166 7.65 0.12 -11.77
CA THR A 166 6.53 -0.46 -12.51
C THR A 166 5.18 -0.05 -11.94
N SER A 167 4.11 -0.25 -12.72
CA SER A 167 2.74 0.04 -12.28
C SER A 167 2.34 -0.72 -11.00
N HIS A 168 2.80 -1.97 -10.84
CA HIS A 168 2.56 -2.76 -9.62
C HIS A 168 3.39 -2.26 -8.42
N GLU A 169 4.62 -1.80 -8.64
CA GLU A 169 5.41 -1.13 -7.59
C GLU A 169 4.75 0.16 -7.14
N GLN A 170 4.27 0.97 -8.08
CA GLN A 170 3.55 2.20 -7.77
C GLN A 170 2.24 1.90 -7.02
N LEU A 171 1.53 0.82 -7.37
CA LEU A 171 0.38 0.33 -6.62
C LEU A 171 0.72 -0.04 -5.19
N PHE A 172 1.82 -0.78 -4.99
CA PHE A 172 2.29 -1.12 -3.65
C PHE A 172 2.71 0.12 -2.85
N ILE A 173 3.44 1.06 -3.45
CA ILE A 173 3.87 2.32 -2.82
C ILE A 173 2.65 3.14 -2.38
N TYR A 174 1.61 3.22 -3.21
CA TYR A 174 0.36 3.90 -2.87
C TYR A 174 -0.26 3.30 -1.59
N TYR A 175 -0.41 1.99 -1.53
CA TYR A 175 -0.96 1.33 -0.34
C TYR A 175 -0.02 1.43 0.86
N ASN A 176 1.29 1.30 0.69
CA ASN A 176 2.24 1.58 1.77
C ASN A 176 2.06 3.00 2.33
N ALA A 177 1.91 4.00 1.46
CA ALA A 177 1.73 5.39 1.86
C ALA A 177 0.44 5.65 2.65
N LEU A 178 -0.56 4.78 2.52
CA LEU A 178 -1.80 4.79 3.32
C LEU A 178 -1.65 4.11 4.68
N SER A 179 -0.53 3.44 4.95
CA SER A 179 -0.27 2.75 6.21
C SER A 179 0.49 3.62 7.20
N VAL A 180 0.40 3.25 8.48
CA VAL A 180 1.16 3.86 9.58
C VAL A 180 2.67 3.80 9.34
N LEU A 181 3.15 2.81 8.57
CA LEU A 181 4.57 2.67 8.22
C LEU A 181 5.00 3.56 7.03
N GLY A 182 4.07 4.08 6.23
CA GLY A 182 4.35 4.86 5.02
C GLY A 182 3.75 6.26 5.01
N TYR A 183 3.06 6.70 6.06
CA TYR A 183 2.42 8.03 6.13
C TYR A 183 3.34 9.22 5.87
N THR A 184 4.66 9.04 5.99
CA THR A 184 5.66 10.04 5.59
C THR A 184 5.55 10.43 4.12
N TRP A 185 5.15 9.51 3.23
CA TRP A 185 4.94 9.78 1.81
C TRP A 185 3.84 10.81 1.56
N LEU A 186 2.79 10.83 2.38
CA LEU A 186 1.64 11.73 2.27
C LEU A 186 1.80 13.01 3.09
N GLY A 187 2.95 13.22 3.73
CA GLY A 187 3.18 14.38 4.58
C GLY A 187 2.31 14.39 5.86
N LYS A 188 1.86 13.22 6.34
CA LYS A 188 1.01 13.14 7.54
C LYS A 188 1.79 13.14 8.87
N SER A 189 3.12 13.18 8.81
CA SER A 189 3.98 13.09 10.00
C SER A 189 4.12 14.41 10.77
N SER A 190 3.88 15.57 10.12
CA SER A 190 3.87 16.88 10.77
C SER A 190 3.16 17.91 9.87
N SER A 191 2.71 19.03 10.45
CA SER A 191 2.00 20.11 9.71
C SER A 191 2.80 20.72 8.55
N ASN A 192 4.12 20.54 8.54
CA ASN A 192 5.04 21.09 7.54
C ASN A 192 5.62 19.99 6.63
N SER A 193 5.09 18.77 6.68
CA SER A 193 5.60 17.66 5.88
C SER A 193 5.09 17.75 4.43
N VAL A 194 5.96 17.41 3.50
CA VAL A 194 5.67 17.42 2.06
C VAL A 194 4.94 16.13 1.67
N ASN A 195 3.86 16.23 0.89
CA ASN A 195 3.28 15.08 0.20
C ASN A 195 4.15 14.75 -1.02
N TYR A 196 5.04 13.77 -0.87
CA TYR A 196 5.98 13.36 -1.92
C TYR A 196 5.31 12.64 -3.07
N LEU A 197 4.24 11.88 -2.81
CA LEU A 197 3.47 11.25 -3.89
C LEU A 197 2.89 12.32 -4.81
N GLU A 198 2.34 13.38 -4.24
CA GLU A 198 1.75 14.48 -4.99
C GLU A 198 2.81 15.33 -5.68
N LYS A 199 3.76 15.89 -4.91
CA LYS A 199 4.77 16.85 -5.41
C LYS A 199 5.49 16.32 -6.66
N TYR A 200 5.84 15.04 -6.65
CA TYR A 200 6.64 14.42 -7.70
C TYR A 200 5.86 13.45 -8.60
N CYS A 201 4.54 13.35 -8.43
CA CYS A 201 3.69 12.39 -9.14
C CYS A 201 4.27 10.97 -9.10
N ILE A 202 4.75 10.50 -7.93
CA ILE A 202 5.49 9.22 -7.78
C ILE A 202 4.71 8.04 -8.37
N VAL A 203 3.39 8.08 -8.22
CA VAL A 203 2.45 7.05 -8.67
C VAL A 203 1.76 7.39 -10.00
N LYS A 204 2.46 8.08 -10.92
CA LYS A 204 1.87 8.52 -12.21
C LYS A 204 1.31 7.39 -13.08
N SER A 205 1.92 6.21 -13.05
CA SER A 205 1.47 5.03 -13.80
C SER A 205 0.71 4.03 -12.91
N LEU A 206 0.11 4.52 -11.81
CA LEU A 206 -0.77 3.73 -10.95
C LEU A 206 -1.91 3.11 -11.79
N PRO A 207 -2.17 1.80 -11.70
CA PRO A 207 -3.26 1.17 -12.40
C PRO A 207 -4.58 1.34 -11.61
N LEU A 208 -5.30 2.44 -11.87
CA LEU A 208 -6.54 2.80 -11.15
C LEU A 208 -7.55 1.67 -10.93
N PRO A 209 -7.85 0.85 -11.94
CA PRO A 209 -8.81 -0.25 -11.77
C PRO A 209 -8.36 -1.29 -10.73
N LEU A 210 -7.08 -1.32 -10.37
CA LEU A 210 -6.53 -2.19 -9.33
C LEU A 210 -6.46 -1.51 -7.94
N CYS A 211 -6.83 -0.23 -7.84
CA CYS A 211 -7.01 0.48 -6.56
C CYS A 211 -8.41 0.20 -5.99
N ASP A 212 -8.74 -1.07 -5.79
CA ASP A 212 -10.11 -1.55 -5.57
C ASP A 212 -10.42 -1.96 -4.12
N PHE A 213 -9.54 -1.61 -3.16
CA PHE A 213 -9.77 -1.81 -1.73
C PHE A 213 -9.26 -0.62 -0.88
N TYR A 214 -9.83 -0.50 0.32
CA TYR A 214 -9.63 0.56 1.32
C TYR A 214 -9.91 2.00 0.86
N LYS A 215 -8.98 2.65 0.17
CA LYS A 215 -9.15 4.03 -0.32
C LYS A 215 -8.71 4.08 -1.76
N HIS A 216 -9.58 4.63 -2.61
CA HIS A 216 -9.27 4.93 -3.99
C HIS A 216 -8.54 6.29 -4.07
N PRO A 217 -7.49 6.46 -4.90
CA PRO A 217 -6.66 7.67 -4.90
C PRO A 217 -7.41 8.94 -5.29
N LEU A 218 -8.40 8.84 -6.18
CA LEU A 218 -9.24 9.97 -6.59
C LEU A 218 -10.42 10.23 -5.65
N GLU A 219 -10.73 9.29 -4.76
CA GLU A 219 -11.81 9.47 -3.78
C GLU A 219 -11.27 10.11 -2.51
N ASN A 220 -12.15 10.81 -1.78
CA ASN A 220 -11.81 11.44 -0.50
C ASN A 220 -10.57 12.37 -0.55
N GLN A 221 -10.24 12.87 -1.75
CA GLN A 221 -9.10 13.76 -1.99
C GLN A 221 -7.76 13.21 -1.50
N VAL A 222 -7.54 11.89 -1.58
CA VAL A 222 -6.26 11.28 -1.18
C VAL A 222 -5.11 11.79 -2.04
N LEU A 223 -5.29 11.84 -3.36
CA LEU A 223 -4.39 12.49 -4.31
C LEU A 223 -5.20 13.35 -5.29
N PRO A 224 -4.73 14.57 -5.62
CA PRO A 224 -5.41 15.41 -6.60
C PRO A 224 -5.18 14.90 -8.04
N GLU A 225 -6.01 15.37 -8.99
CA GLU A 225 -5.80 15.08 -10.41
C GLU A 225 -4.55 15.77 -10.99
N TYR A 226 -4.15 16.89 -10.40
CA TYR A 226 -2.97 17.67 -10.77
C TYR A 226 -2.18 18.00 -9.51
N ASN A 227 -0.85 17.92 -9.58
CA ASN A 227 -0.01 18.36 -8.48
C ASN A 227 0.02 19.89 -8.36
N SER A 228 0.67 20.40 -7.31
CA SER A 228 0.87 21.84 -7.07
C SER A 228 1.60 22.59 -8.19
N GLN A 229 2.27 21.90 -9.12
CA GLN A 229 2.94 22.47 -10.29
C GLN A 229 2.07 22.38 -11.56
N GLY A 230 0.81 21.97 -11.46
CA GLY A 230 -0.11 21.82 -12.59
C GLY A 230 0.19 20.60 -13.49
N LYS A 231 1.03 19.66 -13.04
CA LYS A 231 1.34 18.43 -13.79
C LYS A 231 0.27 17.37 -13.49
N PRO A 232 -0.23 16.64 -14.51
CA PRO A 232 -1.19 15.56 -14.30
C PRO A 232 -0.63 14.49 -13.38
N MET A 233 -1.36 14.20 -12.30
CA MET A 233 -0.97 13.21 -11.29
C MET A 233 -0.86 11.82 -11.89
N PHE A 234 -1.77 11.47 -12.80
CA PHE A 234 -1.90 10.14 -13.38
C PHE A 234 -1.85 10.19 -14.91
N GLU A 235 -1.17 9.21 -15.49
CA GLU A 235 -0.96 9.10 -16.94
C GLU A 235 -2.27 8.92 -17.71
N TRP A 236 -3.29 8.29 -17.13
CA TRP A 236 -4.58 8.11 -17.82
C TRP A 236 -5.28 9.43 -18.13
N ILE A 237 -4.98 10.52 -17.40
CA ILE A 237 -5.62 11.82 -17.64
C ILE A 237 -5.18 12.30 -19.02
N GLU A 238 -3.87 12.26 -19.26
CA GLU A 238 -3.26 12.56 -20.54
C GLU A 238 -3.70 11.57 -21.64
N ILE A 239 -3.84 10.28 -21.32
CA ILE A 239 -4.32 9.28 -22.29
C ILE A 239 -5.77 9.58 -22.71
N LYS A 240 -6.66 9.90 -21.76
CA LYS A 240 -8.06 10.25 -22.05
C LYS A 240 -8.15 11.51 -22.91
N GLU A 241 -7.36 12.53 -22.62
CA GLU A 241 -7.28 13.75 -23.44
C GLU A 241 -6.78 13.46 -24.86
N ARG A 242 -5.74 12.63 -25.01
CA ARG A 242 -5.25 12.20 -26.33
C ARG A 242 -6.33 11.43 -27.09
N LEU A 243 -7.05 10.54 -26.43
CA LEU A 243 -8.14 9.77 -27.04
C LEU A 243 -9.32 10.67 -27.46
N SER A 244 -9.68 11.69 -26.66
CA SER A 244 -10.76 12.62 -27.04
C SER A 244 -10.40 13.48 -28.26
N ASN A 245 -9.11 13.77 -28.46
CA ASN A 245 -8.60 14.56 -29.58
C ASN A 245 -8.44 13.76 -30.90
N LEU A 246 -8.72 12.44 -30.89
CA LEU A 246 -8.74 11.62 -32.11
C LEU A 246 -10.07 11.70 -32.87
N ASN A 247 -11.11 12.29 -32.25
CA ASN A 247 -12.41 12.59 -32.85
C ASN A 247 -12.43 14.00 -33.45
#